data_AF-A0A067FWS5-F1
#
_entry.id   AF-A0A067FWS5-F1
#
_cell.length_a   1.000
_cell.length_b   1.000
_cell.length_c   1.000
_cell.angle_alpha   90.00
_cell.angle_beta   90.00
_cell.angle_gamma   90.00
#
_symmetry.space_group_name_H-M   'P 1'
#
loop_
_entity.id
_entity.type
_entity.pdbx_description
1 polymer ?
#
loop_
_entity_poly.entity_id
_entity_poly.type
_entity_poly.pdbx_seq_one_letter_code
_entity_poly.pdbx_strand_id
1 'polypeptide(L)'
;MGVPQAMGALRERAAFVRESLQKSQTITDNMVSILGSFDYRLSALETAMRPTQIRTHSIRKAHENIDKTLKSAEVILAQFDLTRKAEAKILKGPHEDLESYLEAIDQLRANIKFFSSNKSLKSSDGVLTQCNNLLAKAISKLEDEFRQLLKNYSKPVEPDRLFDCLPNSLRPSSGPSGQEGDSKSHAEHQKSLQAAIYTPPTLIPPRVLPLLHDLAQQMVLAGHQQQLFRIYR
;
A
#
# COMPACT_ATOMS: atom_id res chain seq x y z
N MET A 1 90.72 -20.49 -65.09
CA MET A 1 90.76 -21.15 -63.77
C MET A 1 89.59 -20.82 -62.82
N GLY A 2 88.62 -19.94 -63.17
CA GLY A 2 87.60 -19.49 -62.20
C GLY A 2 86.29 -20.31 -62.10
N VAL A 3 85.93 -21.08 -63.14
CA VAL A 3 84.63 -21.79 -63.22
C VAL A 3 84.48 -22.92 -62.17
N PRO A 4 85.50 -23.75 -61.87
CA PRO A 4 85.39 -24.81 -60.86
C PRO A 4 85.18 -24.26 -59.44
N GLN A 5 85.83 -23.12 -59.14
CA GLN A 5 85.78 -22.49 -57.82
C GLN A 5 84.42 -21.80 -57.58
N ALA A 6 83.84 -21.18 -58.61
CA ALA A 6 82.49 -20.61 -58.55
C ALA A 6 81.40 -21.68 -58.37
N MET A 7 81.52 -22.84 -59.03
CA MET A 7 80.61 -23.98 -58.82
C MET A 7 80.71 -24.57 -57.42
N GLY A 8 81.92 -24.65 -56.84
CA GLY A 8 82.12 -25.06 -55.45
C GLY A 8 81.40 -24.15 -54.45
N ALA A 9 81.58 -22.83 -54.59
CA ALA A 9 80.94 -21.84 -53.73
C ALA A 9 79.40 -21.83 -53.87
N LEU A 10 78.88 -22.05 -55.09
CA LEU A 10 77.44 -22.18 -55.32
C LEU A 10 76.87 -23.45 -54.66
N ARG A 11 77.62 -24.56 -54.69
CA ARG A 11 77.25 -25.82 -54.04
C ARG A 11 77.21 -25.70 -52.53
N GLU A 12 78.19 -25.02 -51.92
CA GLU A 12 78.17 -24.72 -50.48
C GLU A 12 76.99 -23.82 -50.09
N ARG A 13 76.72 -22.77 -50.87
CA ARG A 13 75.54 -21.90 -50.62
C ARG A 13 74.23 -22.67 -50.74
N ALA A 14 74.08 -23.52 -51.75
CA ALA A 14 72.90 -24.37 -51.91
C ALA A 14 72.74 -25.37 -50.76
N ALA A 15 73.85 -25.96 -50.28
CA ALA A 15 73.86 -26.84 -49.12
C ALA A 15 73.44 -26.10 -47.83
N PHE A 16 73.98 -24.90 -47.60
CA PHE A 16 73.63 -24.06 -46.46
C PHE A 16 72.15 -23.63 -46.47
N VAL A 17 71.60 -23.25 -47.63
CA VAL A 17 70.18 -22.91 -47.77
C VAL A 17 69.31 -24.15 -47.50
N ARG A 18 69.72 -25.33 -47.99
CA ARG A 18 69.00 -26.58 -47.76
C ARG A 18 68.98 -26.95 -46.27
N GLU A 19 70.12 -26.80 -45.59
CA GLU A 19 70.22 -27.04 -44.14
C GLU A 19 69.37 -26.04 -43.34
N SER A 20 69.40 -24.77 -43.72
CA SER A 20 68.58 -23.72 -43.09
C SER A 20 67.08 -23.96 -43.29
N LEU A 21 66.67 -24.41 -44.48
CA LEU A 21 65.30 -24.83 -44.75
C LEU A 21 64.90 -26.06 -43.95
N GLN A 22 65.77 -27.07 -43.84
CA GLN A 22 65.51 -28.24 -42.99
C GLN A 22 65.33 -27.85 -41.53
N LYS A 23 66.19 -26.98 -40.99
CA LYS A 23 66.05 -26.41 -39.65
C LYS A 23 64.74 -25.65 -39.49
N SER A 24 64.38 -24.80 -40.45
CA SER A 24 63.10 -24.07 -40.44
C SER A 24 61.91 -25.02 -40.48
N GLN A 25 61.97 -26.09 -41.27
CA GLN A 25 60.93 -27.12 -41.32
C GLN A 25 60.79 -27.81 -39.97
N THR A 26 61.90 -28.19 -39.33
CA THR A 26 61.87 -28.81 -37.99
C THR A 26 61.26 -27.86 -36.96
N ILE A 27 61.57 -26.57 -37.04
CA ILE A 27 60.97 -25.54 -36.16
C ILE A 27 59.45 -25.46 -36.39
N THR A 28 58.99 -25.44 -37.65
CA THR A 28 57.56 -25.43 -37.97
C THR A 28 56.86 -26.70 -37.47
N ASP A 29 57.46 -27.87 -37.66
CA ASP A 29 56.89 -29.15 -37.20
C ASP A 29 56.81 -29.18 -35.66
N ASN A 30 57.82 -28.66 -34.97
CA ASN A 30 57.80 -28.49 -33.52
C ASN A 30 56.67 -27.54 -33.09
N MET A 31 56.47 -26.42 -33.80
CA MET A 31 55.39 -25.48 -33.53
C MET A 31 54.02 -26.11 -33.71
N VAL A 32 53.82 -26.88 -34.79
CA VAL A 32 52.58 -27.62 -35.05
C VAL A 32 52.32 -28.64 -33.95
N SER A 33 53.34 -29.37 -33.52
CA SER A 33 53.24 -30.32 -32.38
C SER A 33 52.84 -29.62 -31.09
N ILE A 34 53.46 -28.47 -30.78
CA ILE A 34 53.13 -27.67 -29.61
C ILE A 34 51.69 -27.17 -29.67
N LEU A 35 51.24 -26.62 -30.81
CA LEU A 35 49.86 -26.14 -30.98
C LEU A 35 48.84 -27.28 -30.87
N GLY A 36 49.11 -28.44 -31.47
CA GLY A 36 48.28 -29.62 -31.32
C GLY A 36 48.18 -30.08 -29.86
N SER A 37 49.28 -29.99 -29.10
CA SER A 37 49.28 -30.30 -27.67
C SER A 37 48.44 -29.31 -26.85
N PHE A 38 48.42 -28.03 -27.22
CA PHE A 38 47.58 -27.04 -26.57
C PHE A 38 46.10 -27.27 -26.87
N ASP A 39 45.75 -27.56 -28.11
CA ASP A 39 44.36 -27.84 -28.52
C ASP A 39 43.81 -29.07 -27.78
N TYR A 40 44.61 -30.15 -27.70
CA TYR A 40 44.25 -31.33 -26.92
C TYR A 40 44.06 -31.01 -25.43
N ARG A 41 44.99 -30.26 -24.82
CA ARG A 41 44.90 -29.89 -23.40
C ARG A 41 43.72 -28.97 -23.11
N LEU A 42 43.41 -28.01 -23.99
CA LEU A 42 42.26 -27.12 -23.89
C LEU A 42 40.94 -27.89 -24.03
N SER A 43 40.86 -28.80 -25.01
CA SER A 43 39.70 -29.66 -25.21
C SER A 43 39.45 -30.59 -24.01
N ALA A 44 40.50 -31.19 -23.47
CA ALA A 44 40.42 -32.01 -22.26
C ALA A 44 40.01 -31.17 -21.03
N LEU A 45 40.56 -29.96 -20.88
CA LEU A 45 40.20 -29.04 -19.80
C LEU A 45 38.72 -28.63 -19.90
N GLU A 46 38.25 -28.23 -21.08
CA GLU A 46 36.85 -27.84 -21.28
C GLU A 46 35.92 -29.00 -20.96
N THR A 47 36.24 -30.20 -21.44
CA THR A 47 35.46 -31.41 -21.17
C THR A 47 35.42 -31.74 -19.68
N ALA A 48 36.53 -31.57 -18.96
CA ALA A 48 36.61 -31.77 -17.52
C ALA A 48 35.85 -30.68 -16.73
N MET A 49 35.84 -29.44 -17.19
CA MET A 49 35.21 -28.31 -16.51
C MET A 49 33.71 -28.17 -16.76
N ARG A 50 33.24 -28.52 -17.96
CA ARG A 50 31.85 -28.32 -18.41
C ARG A 50 30.81 -28.92 -17.45
N PRO A 51 30.94 -30.16 -16.92
CA PRO A 51 29.97 -30.71 -15.97
C PRO A 51 29.84 -29.87 -14.70
N THR A 52 30.96 -29.39 -14.17
CA THR A 52 30.98 -28.52 -12.99
C THR A 52 30.31 -27.20 -13.28
N GLN A 53 30.61 -26.56 -14.42
CA GLN A 53 30.00 -25.29 -14.81
C GLN A 53 28.47 -25.40 -14.95
N ILE A 54 27.98 -26.46 -15.61
CA ILE A 54 26.55 -26.71 -15.78
C ILE A 54 25.88 -26.90 -14.41
N ARG A 55 26.49 -27.73 -13.53
CA ARG A 55 25.96 -27.99 -12.20
C ARG A 55 25.97 -26.74 -11.32
N THR A 56 27.03 -25.95 -11.35
CA THR A 56 27.11 -24.69 -10.59
C THR A 56 26.08 -23.68 -11.10
N HIS A 57 25.86 -23.57 -12.41
CA HIS A 57 24.86 -22.67 -12.97
C HIS A 57 23.43 -23.09 -12.58
N SER A 58 23.11 -24.39 -12.67
CA SER A 58 21.80 -24.89 -12.28
C SER A 58 21.53 -24.70 -10.78
N ILE A 59 22.53 -24.96 -9.93
CA ILE A 59 22.44 -24.71 -8.48
C ILE A 59 22.21 -23.23 -8.19
N ARG A 60 22.99 -22.33 -8.80
CA ARG A 60 22.82 -20.88 -8.59
C ARG A 60 21.42 -20.42 -9.00
N LYS A 61 20.95 -20.86 -10.18
CA LYS A 61 19.60 -20.53 -10.65
C LYS A 61 18.51 -21.08 -9.74
N ALA A 62 18.69 -22.29 -9.21
CA ALA A 62 17.77 -22.87 -8.24
C ALA A 62 17.73 -22.04 -6.95
N HIS A 63 18.88 -21.64 -6.40
CA HIS A 63 18.95 -20.76 -5.23
C HIS A 63 18.25 -19.42 -5.47
N GLU A 64 18.51 -18.76 -6.60
CA GLU A 64 17.85 -17.49 -6.94
C GLU A 64 16.33 -17.64 -7.04
N ASN A 65 15.84 -18.75 -7.60
CA ASN A 65 14.41 -19.03 -7.69
C ASN A 65 13.80 -19.30 -6.31
N ILE A 66 14.51 -20.04 -5.45
CA ILE A 66 14.10 -20.29 -4.06
C ILE A 66 14.00 -18.97 -3.31
N ASP A 67 15.02 -18.11 -3.38
CA ASP A 67 15.04 -16.82 -2.69
C ASP A 67 13.92 -15.90 -3.16
N LYS A 68 13.65 -15.84 -4.46
CA LYS A 68 12.53 -15.05 -5.02
C LYS A 68 11.18 -15.58 -4.56
N THR A 69 11.02 -16.90 -4.51
CA THR A 69 9.79 -17.55 -4.07
C THR A 69 9.56 -17.31 -2.57
N LEU A 70 10.62 -17.42 -1.77
CA LEU A 70 10.61 -17.16 -0.33
C LEU A 70 10.19 -15.72 -0.04
N LYS A 71 10.82 -14.73 -0.69
CA LYS A 71 10.43 -13.31 -0.56
C LYS A 71 8.97 -13.07 -0.94
N SER A 72 8.51 -13.72 -2.02
CA SER A 72 7.11 -13.60 -2.44
C SER A 72 6.15 -14.19 -1.41
N ALA A 73 6.51 -15.33 -0.80
CA ALA A 73 5.74 -15.95 0.26
C ALA A 73 5.70 -15.09 1.55
N GLU A 74 6.80 -14.45 1.92
CA GLU A 74 6.85 -13.52 3.07
C GLU A 74 5.89 -12.34 2.90
N VAL A 75 5.82 -11.75 1.70
CA VAL A 75 4.87 -10.66 1.41
C VAL A 75 3.43 -11.13 1.58
N ILE A 76 3.11 -12.33 1.09
CA ILE A 76 1.78 -12.91 1.24
C ILE A 76 1.47 -13.14 2.73
N LEU A 77 2.38 -13.77 3.48
CA LEU A 77 2.22 -14.02 4.92
C LEU A 77 2.00 -12.73 5.72
N ALA A 78 2.77 -11.68 5.43
CA ALA A 78 2.58 -10.38 6.06
C ALA A 78 1.16 -9.83 5.84
N GLN A 79 0.59 -10.07 4.67
CA GLN A 79 -0.78 -9.65 4.35
C GLN A 79 -1.84 -10.43 5.15
N PHE A 80 -1.60 -11.71 5.42
CA PHE A 80 -2.45 -12.50 6.31
C PHE A 80 -2.38 -11.97 7.75
N ASP A 81 -1.18 -11.66 8.24
CA ASP A 81 -1.00 -11.10 9.59
C ASP A 81 -1.68 -9.73 9.74
N LEU A 82 -1.58 -8.87 8.72
CA LEU A 82 -2.30 -7.59 8.69
C LEU A 82 -3.81 -7.78 8.72
N THR A 83 -4.33 -8.75 7.95
CA THR A 83 -5.76 -9.09 7.95
C THR A 83 -6.22 -9.53 9.34
N ARG A 84 -5.43 -10.38 10.02
CA ARG A 84 -5.75 -10.85 11.38
C ARG A 84 -5.68 -9.73 12.42
N LYS A 85 -4.73 -8.80 12.30
CA LYS A 85 -4.64 -7.60 13.16
C LYS A 85 -5.83 -6.68 12.96
N ALA A 86 -6.22 -6.43 11.71
CA ALA A 86 -7.39 -5.61 11.39
C ALA A 86 -8.68 -6.27 11.91
N GLU A 87 -8.84 -7.58 11.77
CA GLU A 87 -9.97 -8.33 12.31
C GLU A 87 -10.15 -8.11 13.82
N ALA A 88 -9.07 -8.18 14.61
CA ALA A 88 -9.13 -7.95 16.05
C ALA A 88 -9.65 -6.54 16.39
N LYS A 89 -9.23 -5.52 15.62
CA LYS A 89 -9.74 -4.14 15.77
C LYS A 89 -11.22 -4.04 15.38
N ILE A 90 -11.64 -4.69 14.29
CA ILE A 90 -13.06 -4.71 13.85
C ILE A 90 -13.97 -5.39 14.89
N LEU A 91 -13.47 -6.45 15.54
CA LEU A 91 -14.24 -7.17 16.56
C LEU A 91 -14.45 -6.34 17.83
N LYS A 92 -13.48 -5.54 18.26
CA LYS A 92 -13.60 -4.60 19.39
C LYS A 92 -14.68 -3.53 19.15
N GLY A 93 -14.79 -3.07 17.91
CA GLY A 93 -15.80 -2.10 17.52
C GLY A 93 -15.32 -0.64 17.64
N PRO A 94 -16.07 0.29 17.04
CA PRO A 94 -15.72 1.71 16.91
C PRO A 94 -15.79 2.53 18.22
N HIS A 95 -16.32 1.98 19.31
CA HIS A 95 -16.52 2.70 20.58
C HIS A 95 -15.22 2.93 21.38
N GLU A 96 -14.22 2.06 21.21
CA GLU A 96 -12.95 2.12 21.97
C GLU A 96 -11.98 3.14 21.36
N ASP A 97 -11.83 3.10 20.03
CA ASP A 97 -10.96 4.01 19.27
C ASP A 97 -11.45 4.06 17.81
N LEU A 98 -12.18 5.14 17.46
CA LEU A 98 -12.72 5.31 16.13
C LEU A 98 -11.62 5.41 15.08
N GLU A 99 -10.52 6.12 15.37
CA GLU A 99 -9.46 6.36 14.38
C GLU A 99 -8.73 5.06 14.03
N SER A 100 -8.34 4.28 15.03
CA SER A 100 -7.74 2.95 14.83
C SER A 100 -8.70 1.96 14.17
N TYR A 101 -10.00 2.08 14.42
CA TYR A 101 -11.03 1.27 13.77
C TYR A 101 -11.18 1.61 12.29
N LEU A 102 -11.20 2.90 11.95
CA LEU A 102 -11.23 3.36 10.55
C LEU A 102 -9.97 2.96 9.80
N GLU A 103 -8.79 3.07 10.43
CA GLU A 103 -7.54 2.57 9.88
C GLU A 103 -7.62 1.07 9.56
N ALA A 104 -8.23 0.27 10.43
CA ALA A 104 -8.44 -1.16 10.21
C ALA A 104 -9.34 -1.46 9.00
N ILE A 105 -10.36 -0.64 8.76
CA ILE A 105 -11.24 -0.74 7.58
C ILE A 105 -10.44 -0.45 6.31
N ASP A 106 -9.63 0.60 6.30
CA ASP A 106 -8.81 0.94 5.14
C ASP A 106 -7.73 -0.11 4.87
N GLN A 107 -7.14 -0.70 5.93
CA GLN A 107 -6.27 -1.87 5.81
C GLN A 107 -7.00 -3.07 5.19
N LEU A 108 -8.23 -3.38 5.61
CA LEU A 108 -9.04 -4.45 5.00
C LEU A 108 -9.31 -4.19 3.51
N ARG A 109 -9.64 -2.95 3.13
CA ARG A 109 -9.84 -2.56 1.72
C ARG A 109 -8.57 -2.73 0.90
N ALA A 110 -7.41 -2.31 1.44
CA ALA A 110 -6.12 -2.51 0.81
C ALA A 110 -5.80 -4.00 0.62
N ASN A 111 -6.10 -4.83 1.63
CA ASN A 111 -5.91 -6.27 1.58
C ASN A 111 -6.80 -6.95 0.53
N ILE A 112 -8.07 -6.56 0.45
CA ILE A 112 -8.98 -7.03 -0.59
C ILE A 112 -8.44 -6.67 -1.97
N LYS A 113 -7.99 -5.42 -2.18
CA LYS A 113 -7.41 -5.00 -3.46
C LYS A 113 -6.18 -5.84 -3.81
N PHE A 114 -5.26 -6.04 -2.87
CA PHE A 114 -4.05 -6.85 -3.07
C PHE A 114 -4.38 -8.29 -3.50
N PHE A 115 -5.25 -8.98 -2.77
CA PHE A 115 -5.62 -10.37 -3.09
C PHE A 115 -6.49 -10.47 -4.35
N SER A 116 -7.29 -9.44 -4.66
CA SER A 116 -8.08 -9.39 -5.90
C SER A 116 -7.22 -9.23 -7.16
N SER A 117 -6.07 -8.56 -7.04
CA SER A 117 -5.09 -8.42 -8.12
C SER A 117 -4.20 -9.66 -8.25
N ASN A 118 -3.93 -10.34 -7.14
CA ASN A 118 -3.12 -11.57 -7.09
C ASN A 118 -3.99 -12.85 -7.03
N LYS A 119 -4.85 -13.07 -8.04
CA LYS A 119 -5.76 -14.24 -8.12
C LYS A 119 -5.08 -15.61 -8.29
N SER A 120 -3.75 -15.68 -8.33
CA SER A 120 -3.01 -16.91 -8.62
C SER A 120 -3.03 -17.93 -7.48
N LEU A 121 -3.48 -17.54 -6.27
CA LEU A 121 -3.44 -18.38 -5.08
C LEU A 121 -4.83 -18.93 -4.76
N LYS A 122 -5.00 -20.26 -4.74
CA LYS A 122 -6.26 -20.88 -4.28
C LYS A 122 -6.63 -20.46 -2.84
N SER A 123 -5.64 -20.18 -2.00
CA SER A 123 -5.83 -19.69 -0.64
C SER A 123 -6.29 -18.24 -0.55
N SER A 124 -6.11 -17.41 -1.60
CA SER A 124 -6.53 -16.01 -1.56
C SER A 124 -8.04 -15.84 -1.59
N ASP A 125 -8.78 -16.81 -2.15
CA ASP A 125 -10.24 -16.72 -2.28
C ASP A 125 -10.95 -16.83 -0.92
N GLY A 126 -10.48 -17.74 -0.06
CA GLY A 126 -10.96 -17.84 1.32
C GLY A 126 -10.70 -16.57 2.13
N VAL A 127 -9.50 -15.99 1.99
CA VAL A 127 -9.15 -14.72 2.66
C VAL A 127 -9.95 -13.56 2.12
N LEU A 128 -10.13 -13.48 0.79
CA LEU A 128 -10.97 -12.45 0.18
C LEU A 128 -12.38 -12.51 0.73
N THR A 129 -12.95 -13.72 0.82
CA THR A 129 -14.29 -13.92 1.39
C THR A 129 -14.32 -13.47 2.86
N GLN A 130 -13.33 -13.86 3.67
CA GLN A 130 -13.21 -13.42 5.06
C GLN A 130 -13.08 -11.90 5.19
N CYS A 131 -12.20 -11.25 4.42
CA CYS A 131 -12.02 -9.80 4.42
C CYS A 131 -13.30 -9.07 4.01
N ASN A 132 -14.01 -9.55 2.99
CA ASN A 132 -15.28 -8.96 2.55
C ASN A 132 -16.35 -9.08 3.65
N ASN A 133 -16.44 -10.25 4.30
CA ASN A 133 -17.37 -10.45 5.42
C ASN A 133 -17.02 -9.54 6.62
N LEU A 134 -15.73 -9.40 6.93
CA LEU A 134 -15.26 -8.49 7.99
C LEU A 134 -15.56 -7.03 7.64
N LEU A 135 -15.36 -6.63 6.39
CA LEU A 135 -15.68 -5.29 5.92
C LEU A 135 -17.19 -5.00 6.03
N ALA A 136 -18.04 -5.93 5.61
CA ALA A 136 -19.49 -5.81 5.75
C ALA A 136 -19.90 -5.68 7.22
N LYS A 137 -19.34 -6.51 8.10
CA LYS A 137 -19.55 -6.43 9.55
C LYS A 137 -19.06 -5.10 10.12
N ALA A 138 -17.92 -4.61 9.64
CA ALA A 138 -17.35 -3.35 10.09
C ALA A 138 -18.26 -2.16 9.78
N ILE A 139 -18.82 -2.14 8.56
CA ILE A 139 -19.76 -1.11 8.10
C ILE A 139 -21.07 -1.18 8.90
N SER A 140 -21.62 -2.37 9.14
CA SER A 140 -22.82 -2.53 9.98
C SER A 140 -22.61 -1.93 11.38
N LYS A 141 -21.44 -2.13 11.99
CA LYS A 141 -21.13 -1.52 13.29
C LYS A 141 -21.00 0.01 13.23
N LEU A 142 -20.48 0.56 12.13
CA LEU A 142 -20.46 2.02 11.93
C LEU A 142 -21.87 2.58 11.80
N GLU A 143 -22.76 1.88 11.11
CA GLU A 143 -24.18 2.24 11.00
C GLU A 143 -24.85 2.28 12.38
N ASP A 144 -24.60 1.25 13.20
CA ASP A 144 -25.15 1.17 14.55
C ASP A 144 -24.65 2.31 15.45
N GLU A 145 -23.35 2.62 15.44
CA GLU A 145 -22.81 3.77 16.19
C GLU A 145 -23.40 5.09 15.68
N PHE A 146 -23.47 5.28 14.37
CA PHE A 146 -24.03 6.51 13.79
C PHE A 146 -25.49 6.70 14.24
N ARG A 147 -26.28 5.62 14.25
CA ARG A 147 -27.65 5.61 14.77
C ARG A 147 -27.69 5.90 16.27
N GLN A 148 -26.79 5.31 17.07
CA GLN A 148 -26.73 5.53 18.52
C GLN A 148 -26.33 6.97 18.86
N LEU A 149 -25.35 7.53 18.16
CA LEU A 149 -24.92 8.93 18.29
C LEU A 149 -26.08 9.88 17.99
N LEU A 150 -26.78 9.68 16.87
CA LEU A 150 -27.97 10.46 16.58
C LEU A 150 -29.02 10.31 17.68
N LYS A 151 -29.42 9.10 18.04
CA LYS A 151 -30.43 8.86 19.08
C LYS A 151 -30.08 9.50 20.43
N ASN A 152 -28.81 9.49 20.82
CA ASN A 152 -28.36 10.00 22.12
C ASN A 152 -28.29 11.54 22.15
N TYR A 153 -27.95 12.15 21.02
CA TYR A 153 -27.67 13.59 20.94
C TYR A 153 -28.76 14.42 20.24
N SER A 154 -29.63 13.81 19.42
CA SER A 154 -30.77 14.46 18.76
C SER A 154 -32.04 14.35 19.61
N LYS A 155 -32.00 14.86 20.85
CA LYS A 155 -33.18 14.90 21.72
C LYS A 155 -34.13 16.02 21.27
N PRO A 156 -35.47 15.82 21.38
CA PRO A 156 -36.43 16.88 21.13
C PRO A 156 -36.08 18.13 21.94
N VAL A 157 -36.05 19.28 21.28
CA VAL A 157 -35.84 20.55 21.98
C VAL A 157 -37.11 20.88 22.74
N GLU A 158 -36.98 21.00 24.05
CA GLU A 158 -38.08 21.50 24.90
C GLU A 158 -38.54 22.87 24.37
N PRO A 159 -39.86 23.09 24.18
CA PRO A 159 -40.39 24.31 23.58
C PRO A 159 -39.95 25.56 24.34
N ASP A 160 -39.72 25.45 25.65
CA ASP A 160 -39.23 26.51 26.52
C ASP A 160 -37.86 27.07 26.09
N ARG A 161 -36.98 26.20 25.56
CA ARG A 161 -35.64 26.59 25.07
C ARG A 161 -35.67 27.27 23.71
N LEU A 162 -36.76 27.11 22.95
CA LEU A 162 -36.94 27.85 21.69
C LEU A 162 -37.22 29.32 21.98
N PHE A 163 -37.86 29.63 23.11
CA PHE A 163 -38.09 31.01 23.55
C PHE A 163 -36.83 31.70 24.08
N ASP A 164 -35.84 30.94 24.58
CA ASP A 164 -34.49 31.46 24.89
C ASP A 164 -33.74 31.94 23.64
N CYS A 165 -34.12 31.47 22.45
CA CYS A 165 -33.49 31.85 21.18
C CYS A 165 -34.05 33.17 20.61
N LEU A 166 -35.09 33.73 21.24
CA LEU A 166 -35.73 34.98 20.83
C LEU A 166 -35.12 36.19 21.56
N PRO A 167 -35.03 37.37 20.91
CA PRO A 167 -34.72 38.61 21.59
C PRO A 167 -35.70 38.85 22.76
N ASN A 168 -35.21 39.45 23.85
CA ASN A 168 -36.01 39.72 25.06
C ASN A 168 -37.36 40.39 24.79
N SER A 169 -37.50 41.13 23.69
CA SER A 169 -38.73 41.80 23.24
C SER A 169 -39.82 40.88 22.66
N LEU A 170 -39.48 39.64 22.25
CA LEU A 170 -40.39 38.69 21.59
C LEU A 170 -40.70 37.45 22.46
N ARG A 171 -40.15 37.39 23.67
CA ARG A 171 -40.40 36.30 24.61
C ARG A 171 -41.78 36.49 25.26
N PRO A 172 -42.65 35.47 25.32
CA PRO A 172 -43.92 35.60 26.04
C PRO A 172 -43.61 35.91 27.51
N SER A 173 -44.09 37.06 27.98
CA SER A 173 -43.99 37.45 29.39
C SER A 173 -44.65 36.35 30.23
N SER A 174 -43.86 35.58 30.96
CA SER A 174 -44.36 34.70 32.01
C SER A 174 -44.93 35.57 33.13
N GLY A 175 -46.23 35.86 33.06
CA GLY A 175 -47.01 36.41 34.17
C GLY A 175 -48.14 35.46 34.55
N PRO A 176 -48.54 35.38 35.83
CA PRO A 176 -48.44 36.48 36.78
C PRO A 176 -47.78 36.08 38.12
N SER A 177 -46.66 36.69 38.46
CA SER A 177 -46.34 36.95 39.88
C SER A 177 -46.89 38.33 40.20
N GLY A 178 -47.92 38.40 41.02
CA GLY A 178 -48.52 39.66 41.42
C GLY A 178 -47.53 40.54 42.17
N GLN A 179 -47.41 41.79 41.75
CA GLN A 179 -47.34 42.95 42.63
C GLN A 179 -47.51 44.21 41.78
N GLU A 180 -48.66 44.84 41.96
CA GLU A 180 -48.92 46.22 41.58
C GLU A 180 -47.99 47.14 42.37
N GLY A 181 -47.42 48.17 41.71
CA GLY A 181 -46.56 49.12 42.40
C GLY A 181 -45.80 50.08 41.48
N ASP A 182 -46.56 50.82 40.67
CA ASP A 182 -46.31 52.17 40.13
C ASP A 182 -44.86 52.74 40.17
N SER A 183 -44.31 53.02 38.98
CA SER A 183 -43.40 54.15 38.75
C SER A 183 -43.34 54.48 37.25
N LYS A 184 -44.01 55.58 36.89
CA LYS A 184 -43.88 56.28 35.61
C LYS A 184 -42.46 56.84 35.43
N SER A 185 -41.82 56.53 34.30
CA SER A 185 -40.94 57.50 33.62
C SER A 185 -40.75 57.14 32.14
N HIS A 186 -41.06 58.13 31.31
CA HIS A 186 -40.67 58.33 29.92
C HIS A 186 -39.40 57.59 29.48
N ALA A 187 -39.49 56.83 28.39
CA ALA A 187 -38.43 56.76 27.39
C ALA A 187 -39.06 56.51 26.03
N GLU A 188 -38.79 57.43 25.13
CA GLU A 188 -39.36 57.54 23.81
C GLU A 188 -39.00 56.37 22.91
N HIS A 189 -39.87 56.16 21.94
CA HIS A 189 -39.84 55.15 20.90
C HIS A 189 -38.61 55.33 19.98
N GLN A 190 -37.44 54.89 20.42
CA GLN A 190 -36.31 54.66 19.52
C GLN A 190 -36.37 53.19 19.08
N LYS A 191 -37.02 52.97 17.93
CA LYS A 191 -36.90 51.74 17.13
C LYS A 191 -35.43 51.60 16.69
N SER A 192 -34.54 51.22 17.59
CA SER A 192 -33.27 50.64 17.18
C SER A 192 -33.63 49.29 16.58
N LEU A 193 -33.55 49.19 15.25
CA LEU A 193 -33.33 47.93 14.55
C LEU A 193 -31.98 47.37 15.01
N GLN A 194 -31.87 46.99 16.30
CA GLN A 194 -30.82 46.07 16.71
C GLN A 194 -31.14 44.80 15.94
N ALA A 195 -30.26 44.46 14.99
CA ALA A 195 -30.33 43.20 14.27
C ALA A 195 -30.61 42.12 15.30
N ALA A 196 -31.80 41.52 15.23
CA ALA A 196 -32.23 40.53 16.22
C ALA A 196 -31.15 39.44 16.24
N ILE A 197 -30.37 39.38 17.33
CA ILE A 197 -29.33 38.39 17.49
C ILE A 197 -30.05 37.10 17.90
N TYR A 198 -30.54 36.39 16.88
CA TYR A 198 -31.05 35.05 17.06
C TYR A 198 -29.87 34.16 17.43
N THR A 199 -29.90 33.59 18.64
CA THR A 199 -28.92 32.57 19.02
C THR A 199 -29.51 31.23 18.60
N PRO A 200 -29.05 30.60 17.51
CA PRO A 200 -29.65 29.37 17.03
C PRO A 200 -29.47 28.27 18.09
N PRO A 201 -30.51 27.45 18.34
CA PRO A 201 -30.40 26.38 19.32
C PRO A 201 -29.40 25.33 18.82
N THR A 202 -28.42 25.01 19.65
CA THR A 202 -27.45 23.95 19.39
C THR A 202 -28.13 22.59 19.55
N LEU A 203 -28.66 22.04 18.45
CA LEU A 203 -29.41 20.77 18.40
C LEU A 203 -28.53 19.53 18.65
N ILE A 204 -27.25 19.60 18.27
CA ILE A 204 -26.26 18.53 18.46
C ILE A 204 -25.00 19.16 19.06
N PRO A 205 -24.40 18.58 20.11
CA PRO A 205 -23.18 19.14 20.69
C PRO A 205 -22.05 19.26 19.66
N PRO A 206 -21.29 20.37 19.65
CA PRO A 206 -20.24 20.62 18.65
C PRO A 206 -19.08 19.63 18.71
N ARG A 207 -18.96 18.84 19.80
CA ARG A 207 -17.96 17.77 19.95
C ARG A 207 -18.35 16.49 19.20
N VAL A 208 -19.63 16.29 18.94
CA VAL A 208 -20.17 15.08 18.30
C VAL A 208 -20.23 15.25 16.78
N LEU A 209 -20.31 16.50 16.30
CA LEU A 209 -20.41 16.85 14.88
C LEU A 209 -19.22 16.36 14.03
N PRO A 210 -17.94 16.54 14.45
CA PRO A 210 -16.79 16.01 13.71
C PRO A 210 -16.82 14.47 13.65
N LEU A 211 -17.15 13.83 14.76
CA LEU A 211 -17.24 12.38 14.88
C LEU A 211 -18.32 11.79 13.97
N LEU A 212 -19.47 12.47 13.90
CA LEU A 212 -20.58 12.14 13.00
C LEU A 212 -20.21 12.35 11.53
N HIS A 213 -19.42 13.39 11.24
CA HIS A 213 -18.90 13.67 9.90
C HIS A 213 -17.92 12.58 9.44
N ASP A 214 -16.98 12.17 10.29
CA ASP A 214 -15.99 11.13 9.96
C ASP A 214 -16.66 9.78 9.72
N LEU A 215 -17.62 9.41 10.57
CA LEU A 215 -18.47 8.24 10.37
C LEU A 215 -19.23 8.31 9.05
N ALA A 216 -19.82 9.47 8.74
CA ALA A 216 -20.58 9.66 7.53
C ALA A 216 -19.72 9.56 6.28
N GLN A 217 -18.55 10.20 6.28
CA GLN A 217 -17.60 10.14 5.18
C GLN A 217 -17.17 8.69 4.90
N GLN A 218 -16.92 7.90 5.94
CA GLN A 218 -16.49 6.51 5.80
C GLN A 218 -17.59 5.60 5.28
N MET A 219 -18.83 5.81 5.70
CA MET A 219 -20.00 5.12 5.13
C MET A 219 -20.23 5.52 3.66
N VAL A 220 -20.02 6.79 3.30
CA VAL A 220 -20.11 7.28 1.91
C VAL A 220 -19.04 6.62 1.04
N LEU A 221 -17.79 6.54 1.52
CA LEU A 221 -16.69 5.83 0.84
C LEU A 221 -16.98 4.33 0.70
N ALA A 222 -17.72 3.74 1.64
CA ALA A 222 -18.20 2.37 1.56
C ALA A 222 -19.40 2.19 0.61
N GLY A 223 -19.94 3.26 0.02
CA GLY A 223 -21.12 3.21 -0.85
C GLY A 223 -22.48 3.15 -0.12
N HIS A 224 -22.50 3.30 1.20
CA HIS A 224 -23.70 3.15 2.05
C HIS A 224 -24.44 4.50 2.25
N GLN A 225 -24.47 5.32 1.19
CA GLN A 225 -25.04 6.67 1.22
C GLN A 225 -26.55 6.65 1.52
N GLN A 226 -27.28 5.69 0.94
CA GLN A 226 -28.73 5.58 1.13
C GLN A 226 -29.12 5.19 2.56
N GLN A 227 -28.32 4.32 3.21
CA GLN A 227 -28.51 3.96 4.62
C GLN A 227 -28.27 5.16 5.52
N LEU A 228 -27.24 5.97 5.21
CA LEU A 228 -26.96 7.18 5.96
C LEU A 228 -28.14 8.16 5.96
N PHE A 229 -28.70 8.44 4.78
CA PHE A 229 -29.88 9.30 4.66
C PHE A 229 -31.12 8.72 5.36
N ARG A 230 -31.29 7.38 5.36
CA ARG A 230 -32.38 6.71 6.08
C ARG A 230 -32.22 6.74 7.59
N ILE A 231 -30.99 6.72 8.11
CA ILE A 231 -30.73 6.76 9.55
C ILE A 231 -30.84 8.19 10.07
N TYR A 232 -30.48 9.18 9.26
CA TYR A 232 -30.58 10.60 9.60
C TYR A 232 -32.02 11.15 9.55
N ARG A 233 -32.85 10.63 8.66
CA ARG A 233 -34.26 11.03 8.50
C ARG A 233 -35.15 10.42 9.59
#